data_AF-A0A850B7J1-F1
#
_entry.id   AF-A0A850B7J1-F1
#
_cell.length_a   1.000
_cell.length_b   1.000
_cell.length_c   1.000
_cell.angle_alpha   90.00
_cell.angle_beta   90.00
_cell.angle_gamma   90.00
#
_symmetry.space_group_name_H-M   'P 1'
#
loop_
_entity.id
_entity.type
_entity.pdbx_description
1 polymer ?
#
loop_
_entity_poly.entity_id
_entity_poly.type
_entity_poly.pdbx_seq_one_letter_code
_entity_poly.pdbx_strand_id
1 'polypeptide(L)'
;MLRQLCRQRTLWGGLLMGGLGAVLICGALLPVGGQDTPDAQIARDDEETCLSCHGSDMGEVRAVRRADIDQSPHAEFKCQDCHSSITSAPHTEAMLKEKAACGTCHPEPLSAYAESVHARSDKKAGDHPTCVSCHSSDNNPHAILRGKRDPRHVVALCARCHSDASMMGRYGVDPDAAHSYGQSFHGKALMRFGMTNAATCVSCHGNHDVRAPSDPKAPTHRTNAAATCGQAGCHPGAKMNFAMSGANHLALKVKKSLILRLEELGFQWLTIGTMLFLLGGIALDLRVRAFTRRSIPWPTRAISFLVSLSYLALVSALAMGLLGFGRPRWTGVAAIILLILAIVIWALAPKPAKQPREKEYRRLDLPQRLQHILLFTSFIVLALTGLPLRFPHNDWLHALYMAIGGMPVARLTHRIAAVVMIVAWIWHTLDLIVRWKRAGFTLSSITMLPTKKDVHDFIGLSKYYLGIAREQPRFDRFDFRQKFDYFAVYWGMPIMVFSGFVLWFPIYFGNVLPEIGLSAAYIAHSDEAILAFLAIAVWHFYNVHFSPGDFPMSPTWWTGRKSRSQMEHEHPLELERIDRADAG
;
A
#
# COMPACT_ATOMS: atom_id res chain seq x y z
N MET A 1 -6.44 -24.07 -0.92
CA MET A 1 -5.59 -24.91 -1.79
C MET A 1 -4.37 -25.29 -0.97
N LEU A 2 -4.27 -26.59 -0.64
CA LEU A 2 -3.27 -27.26 0.21
C LEU A 2 -3.39 -27.09 1.74
N ARG A 3 -4.36 -27.79 2.31
CA ARG A 3 -4.29 -28.43 3.64
C ARG A 3 -4.67 -29.90 3.45
N GLN A 4 -4.09 -30.77 4.29
CA GLN A 4 -4.43 -32.20 4.50
C GLN A 4 -3.87 -33.21 3.49
N LEU A 5 -2.73 -33.79 3.84
CA LEU A 5 -2.39 -35.17 3.46
C LEU A 5 -1.93 -35.92 4.71
N CYS A 6 -2.28 -37.21 4.75
CA CYS A 6 -2.00 -38.25 5.76
C CYS A 6 -3.10 -38.52 6.79
N ARG A 7 -4.20 -39.08 6.31
CA ARG A 7 -4.95 -40.12 7.02
C ARG A 7 -5.28 -41.25 6.04
N GLN A 8 -5.07 -42.48 6.51
CA GLN A 8 -5.56 -43.76 5.98
C GLN A 8 -4.93 -44.30 4.69
N ARG A 9 -4.19 -45.40 4.84
CA ARG A 9 -4.35 -46.59 4.02
C ARG A 9 -3.84 -47.82 4.77
N THR A 10 -4.77 -48.59 5.29
CA THR A 10 -4.62 -50.01 5.64
C THR A 10 -5.48 -50.82 4.69
N LEU A 11 -4.97 -52.01 4.34
CA LEU A 11 -5.64 -53.24 3.87
C LEU A 11 -5.31 -53.71 2.44
N TRP A 12 -5.11 -55.03 2.40
CA TRP A 12 -4.94 -56.00 1.29
C TRP A 12 -3.50 -56.14 0.76
N GLY A 13 -2.84 -57.30 0.74
CA GLY A 13 -3.19 -58.68 1.11
C GLY A 13 -2.24 -59.68 0.41
N GLY A 14 -2.03 -60.86 1.02
CA GLY A 14 -1.50 -62.09 0.39
C GLY A 14 0.01 -62.37 0.59
N LEU A 15 0.40 -63.29 1.48
CA LEU A 15 0.47 -64.77 1.39
C LEU A 15 1.82 -65.28 0.87
N LEU A 16 2.54 -66.07 1.69
CA LEU A 16 3.07 -67.41 1.35
C LEU A 16 3.85 -68.04 2.52
N MET A 17 3.44 -69.27 2.88
CA MET A 17 4.21 -70.43 3.40
C MET A 17 4.96 -70.27 4.74
N GLY A 18 4.87 -71.15 5.75
CA GLY A 18 4.28 -72.48 5.88
C GLY A 18 5.20 -73.38 6.73
N GLY A 19 4.74 -73.80 7.93
CA GLY A 19 4.97 -75.14 8.49
C GLY A 19 6.08 -75.40 9.52
N LEU A 20 5.65 -76.02 10.64
CA LEU A 20 6.37 -76.89 11.61
C LEU A 20 7.32 -76.18 12.60
N GLY A 21 7.33 -76.40 13.92
CA GLY A 21 6.70 -77.37 14.82
C GLY A 21 7.50 -77.37 16.15
N ALA A 22 6.89 -77.89 17.22
CA ALA A 22 7.47 -78.33 18.50
C ALA A 22 7.59 -77.35 19.71
N VAL A 23 6.74 -77.70 20.68
CA VAL A 23 6.72 -77.53 22.15
C VAL A 23 8.10 -77.59 22.86
N LEU A 24 8.32 -76.76 23.89
CA LEU A 24 8.69 -77.13 25.30
C LEU A 24 9.29 -75.95 26.13
N ILE A 25 8.53 -75.53 27.15
CA ILE A 25 8.86 -75.41 28.59
C ILE A 25 10.04 -74.53 29.11
N CYS A 26 9.64 -73.64 30.05
CA CYS A 26 10.33 -73.04 31.20
C CYS A 26 11.53 -72.10 31.04
N GLY A 27 11.41 -70.95 31.74
CA GLY A 27 12.39 -70.64 32.78
C GLY A 27 12.87 -69.18 32.84
N ALA A 28 12.74 -68.59 34.04
CA ALA A 28 13.43 -67.41 34.56
C ALA A 28 12.98 -66.01 34.10
N LEU A 29 12.01 -65.49 34.85
CA LEU A 29 11.95 -64.07 35.22
C LEU A 29 13.22 -63.73 36.02
N LEU A 30 14.12 -62.92 35.45
CA LEU A 30 15.16 -62.23 36.22
C LEU A 30 14.60 -60.86 36.66
N PRO A 31 14.70 -60.50 37.94
CA PRO A 31 14.42 -59.14 38.37
C PRO A 31 15.56 -58.24 37.88
N VAL A 32 15.23 -57.21 37.10
CA VAL A 32 16.13 -56.07 36.90
C VAL A 32 16.13 -55.31 38.22
N GLY A 33 17.03 -55.71 39.13
CA GLY A 33 17.40 -54.91 40.28
C GLY A 33 18.07 -53.65 39.75
N GLY A 34 17.41 -52.51 39.95
CA GLY A 34 18.05 -51.20 39.83
C GLY A 34 19.19 -51.16 40.83
N GLN A 35 20.42 -51.30 40.36
CA GLN A 35 21.59 -50.92 41.11
C GLN A 35 21.68 -49.40 41.00
N ASP A 36 21.51 -48.71 42.13
CA ASP A 36 21.95 -47.33 42.31
C ASP A 36 23.44 -47.27 41.94
N THR A 37 23.71 -46.80 40.74
CA THR A 37 25.07 -46.49 40.31
C THR A 37 25.50 -45.24 41.08
N PRO A 38 26.69 -45.23 41.70
CA PRO A 38 27.19 -44.03 42.35
C PRO A 38 27.29 -42.90 41.33
N ASP A 39 26.92 -41.68 41.72
CA ASP A 39 26.93 -40.46 40.89
C ASP A 39 28.18 -40.42 39.99
N ALA A 40 28.01 -40.78 38.72
CA ALA A 40 29.12 -40.79 37.78
C ALA A 40 29.41 -39.33 37.42
N GLN A 41 30.57 -38.83 37.85
CA GLN A 41 31.03 -37.50 37.47
C GLN A 41 31.21 -37.45 35.95
N ILE A 42 30.63 -36.43 35.32
CA ILE A 42 30.77 -36.17 33.89
C ILE A 42 31.90 -35.15 33.73
N ALA A 43 32.94 -35.52 32.99
CA ALA A 43 34.04 -34.61 32.69
C ALA A 43 33.55 -33.46 31.80
N ARG A 44 34.17 -32.28 31.93
CA ARG A 44 33.73 -31.06 31.22
C ARG A 44 33.80 -31.19 29.69
N ASP A 45 34.75 -31.97 29.21
CA ASP A 45 35.00 -32.27 27.80
C ASP A 45 34.18 -33.46 27.26
N ASP A 46 33.47 -34.17 28.12
CA ASP A 46 32.67 -35.35 27.75
C ASP A 46 31.25 -34.95 27.29
N GLU A 47 31.19 -34.36 26.09
CA GLU A 47 29.94 -33.98 25.45
C GLU A 47 29.14 -35.19 24.95
N GLU A 48 29.81 -36.30 24.64
CA GLU A 48 29.19 -37.51 24.12
C GLU A 48 28.28 -38.16 25.17
N THR A 49 28.74 -38.23 26.44
CA THR A 49 27.90 -38.68 27.56
C THR A 49 26.68 -37.78 27.79
N CYS A 50 26.80 -36.47 27.55
CA CYS A 50 25.63 -35.59 27.62
C CYS A 50 24.64 -35.92 26.47
N LEU A 51 25.13 -36.09 25.25
CA LEU A 51 24.33 -36.35 24.05
C LEU A 51 23.77 -37.78 24.00
N SER A 52 24.35 -38.75 24.70
CA SER A 52 23.79 -40.10 24.77
C SER A 52 22.41 -40.13 25.43
N CYS A 53 22.15 -39.19 26.35
CA CYS A 53 20.84 -39.00 26.97
C CYS A 53 20.06 -37.83 26.33
N HIS A 54 20.70 -36.68 26.07
CA HIS A 54 20.02 -35.49 25.55
C HIS A 54 19.90 -35.43 24.02
N GLY A 55 20.47 -36.39 23.28
CA GLY A 55 20.39 -36.44 21.81
C GLY A 55 19.02 -36.89 21.27
N SER A 56 18.12 -37.37 22.14
CA SER A 56 16.74 -37.74 21.83
C SER A 56 15.77 -37.06 22.80
N ASP A 57 14.49 -37.02 22.44
CA ASP A 57 13.46 -36.38 23.27
C ASP A 57 13.25 -37.20 24.56
N MET A 58 13.41 -36.55 25.72
CA MET A 58 13.24 -37.14 27.04
C MET A 58 12.04 -36.51 27.75
N GLY A 59 10.83 -36.96 27.40
CA GLY A 59 9.58 -36.45 28.00
C GLY A 59 9.36 -34.96 27.71
N GLU A 60 9.48 -34.11 28.72
CA GLU A 60 9.36 -32.65 28.59
C GLU A 60 10.65 -31.98 28.08
N VAL A 61 11.78 -32.69 28.05
CA VAL A 61 13.06 -32.18 27.57
C VAL A 61 13.23 -32.52 26.09
N ARG A 62 13.22 -31.49 25.24
CA ARG A 62 13.47 -31.61 23.80
C ARG A 62 14.91 -32.05 23.53
N ALA A 63 15.09 -32.90 22.52
CA ALA A 63 16.37 -33.34 22.01
C ALA A 63 17.28 -32.14 21.66
N VAL A 64 18.54 -32.25 22.08
CA VAL A 64 19.61 -31.32 21.80
C VAL A 64 20.41 -31.84 20.61
N ARG A 65 20.65 -30.98 19.62
CA ARG A 65 21.55 -31.28 18.51
C ARG A 65 22.79 -30.41 18.63
N ARG A 66 23.97 -31.02 18.68
CA ARG A 66 25.24 -30.29 18.71
C ARG A 66 25.38 -29.33 17.53
N ALA A 67 24.89 -29.72 16.36
CA ALA A 67 24.87 -28.89 15.15
C ALA A 67 24.14 -27.54 15.33
N ASP A 68 23.16 -27.43 16.23
CA ASP A 68 22.47 -26.16 16.51
C ASP A 68 23.42 -25.17 17.23
N ILE A 69 24.27 -25.67 18.13
CA ILE A 69 25.28 -24.89 18.88
C ILE A 69 26.44 -24.52 17.96
N ASP A 70 26.89 -25.46 17.12
CA ASP A 70 28.00 -25.25 16.19
C ASP A 70 27.70 -24.15 15.15
N GLN A 71 26.42 -23.92 14.84
CA GLN A 71 25.98 -22.83 13.96
C GLN A 71 25.80 -21.49 14.69
N SER A 72 25.96 -21.47 16.00
CA SER A 72 25.76 -20.30 16.86
C SER A 72 27.09 -19.56 17.14
N PRO A 73 27.05 -18.34 17.72
CA PRO A 73 28.25 -17.69 18.26
C PRO A 73 28.96 -18.50 19.36
N HIS A 74 28.29 -19.51 19.92
CA HIS A 74 28.74 -20.33 21.04
C HIS A 74 29.31 -21.69 20.60
N ALA A 75 29.69 -21.83 19.32
CA ALA A 75 30.19 -23.09 18.75
C ALA A 75 31.37 -23.70 19.51
N GLU A 76 32.20 -22.87 20.15
CA GLU A 76 33.36 -23.32 20.92
C GLU A 76 33.00 -23.75 22.36
N PHE A 77 31.80 -23.42 22.85
CA PHE A 77 31.38 -23.76 24.20
C PHE A 77 30.94 -25.22 24.31
N LYS A 78 31.26 -25.81 25.46
CA LYS A 78 30.87 -27.14 25.94
C LYS A 78 29.57 -27.05 26.74
N CYS A 79 28.88 -28.18 26.91
CA CYS A 79 27.61 -28.23 27.64
C CYS A 79 27.72 -27.61 29.05
N GLN A 80 28.77 -27.97 29.80
CA GLN A 80 29.01 -27.47 31.16
C GLN A 80 29.47 -26.01 31.22
N ASP A 81 29.83 -25.38 30.10
CA ASP A 81 30.15 -23.94 30.09
C ASP A 81 28.90 -23.08 30.32
N CYS A 82 27.74 -23.58 29.89
CA CYS A 82 26.43 -22.97 30.13
C CYS A 82 25.70 -23.64 31.30
N HIS A 83 25.86 -24.95 31.46
CA HIS A 83 25.27 -25.77 32.52
C HIS A 83 26.28 -26.05 33.63
N SER A 84 26.82 -24.99 34.24
CA SER A 84 27.91 -25.11 35.23
C SER A 84 27.55 -25.91 36.49
N SER A 85 26.25 -26.05 36.79
CA SER A 85 25.75 -26.86 37.90
C SER A 85 25.65 -28.36 37.59
N ILE A 86 25.80 -28.75 36.32
CA ILE A 86 25.56 -30.11 35.84
C ILE A 86 26.90 -30.86 35.72
N THR A 87 27.28 -31.57 36.79
CA THR A 87 28.58 -32.25 36.91
C THR A 87 28.50 -33.77 37.02
N SER A 88 27.32 -34.37 37.13
CA SER A 88 27.13 -35.82 37.28
C SER A 88 25.76 -36.29 36.77
N ALA A 89 25.66 -37.59 36.45
CA ALA A 89 24.41 -38.28 36.18
C ALA A 89 24.23 -39.49 37.12
N PRO A 90 23.01 -39.77 37.61
CA PRO A 90 21.76 -39.03 37.36
C PRO A 90 21.74 -37.63 38.00
N HIS A 91 21.04 -36.68 37.37
CA HIS A 91 21.00 -35.30 37.84
C HIS A 91 20.19 -35.17 39.15
N THR A 92 20.74 -34.48 40.15
CA THR A 92 20.02 -34.17 41.39
C THR A 92 19.04 -33.01 41.21
N GLU A 93 17.99 -32.93 42.05
CA GLU A 93 17.06 -31.79 42.04
C GLU A 93 17.75 -30.44 42.26
N ALA A 94 18.83 -30.41 43.04
CA ALA A 94 19.60 -29.20 43.30
C ALA A 94 20.26 -28.67 42.02
N MET A 95 20.82 -29.56 41.20
CA MET A 95 21.49 -29.20 39.95
C MET A 95 20.49 -28.68 38.91
N LEU A 96 19.27 -29.26 38.87
CA LEU A 96 18.20 -28.88 37.94
C LEU A 96 17.55 -27.51 38.25
N LYS A 97 17.71 -27.01 39.49
CA LYS A 97 17.20 -25.68 39.87
C LYS A 97 17.99 -24.55 39.23
N GLU A 98 19.28 -24.76 38.98
CA GLU A 98 20.14 -23.76 38.37
C GLU A 98 20.10 -23.89 36.84
N LYS A 99 19.53 -22.88 36.18
CA LYS A 99 19.42 -22.83 34.72
C LYS A 99 20.58 -22.05 34.13
N ALA A 100 20.98 -22.41 32.91
CA ALA A 100 21.96 -21.66 32.14
C ALA A 100 21.54 -20.18 32.04
N ALA A 101 22.44 -19.29 32.46
CA ALA A 101 22.17 -17.85 32.55
C ALA A 101 23.13 -17.08 31.62
N CYS A 102 22.59 -16.51 30.54
CA CYS A 102 23.38 -15.73 29.58
C CYS A 102 24.12 -14.54 30.24
N GLY A 103 23.54 -13.99 31.32
CA GLY A 103 24.06 -12.82 32.02
C GLY A 103 25.38 -13.03 32.76
N THR A 104 25.77 -14.29 33.02
CA THR A 104 27.08 -14.62 33.61
C THR A 104 28.21 -14.14 32.69
N CYS A 105 28.04 -14.29 31.37
CA CYS A 105 29.00 -13.85 30.36
C CYS A 105 28.58 -12.56 29.64
N HIS A 106 27.30 -12.17 29.70
CA HIS A 106 26.75 -10.96 29.10
C HIS A 106 26.12 -10.02 30.14
N PRO A 107 26.91 -9.49 31.09
CA PRO A 107 26.38 -8.67 32.19
C PRO A 107 25.77 -7.34 31.69
N GLU A 108 26.37 -6.72 30.66
CA GLU A 108 25.88 -5.47 30.09
C GLU A 108 24.50 -5.63 29.40
N PRO A 109 24.30 -6.56 28.44
CA PRO A 109 22.97 -6.85 27.91
C PRO A 109 21.93 -7.23 28.97
N LEU A 110 22.32 -8.00 29.99
CA LEU A 110 21.41 -8.39 31.08
C LEU A 110 20.95 -7.16 31.86
N SER A 111 21.88 -6.27 32.23
CA SER A 111 21.58 -5.03 32.94
C SER A 111 20.67 -4.11 32.11
N ALA A 112 21.00 -3.92 30.84
CA ALA A 112 20.18 -3.13 29.91
C ALA A 112 18.76 -3.69 29.75
N TYR A 113 18.64 -5.02 29.62
CA TYR A 113 17.35 -5.70 29.53
C TYR A 113 16.53 -5.54 30.81
N ALA A 114 17.16 -5.59 31.99
CA ALA A 114 16.46 -5.39 33.26
C ALA A 114 15.78 -4.01 33.37
N GLU A 115 16.29 -2.99 32.68
CA GLU A 115 15.67 -1.65 32.61
C GLU A 115 14.54 -1.55 31.55
N SER A 116 14.35 -2.58 30.73
CA SER A 116 13.38 -2.60 29.64
C SER A 116 11.95 -2.82 30.12
N VAL A 117 10.99 -2.29 29.38
CA VAL A 117 9.57 -2.65 29.55
C VAL A 117 9.32 -4.14 29.32
N HIS A 118 10.21 -4.83 28.59
CA HIS A 118 10.13 -6.26 28.39
C HIS A 118 10.59 -7.09 29.60
N ALA A 119 11.32 -6.52 30.56
CA ALA A 119 11.74 -7.25 31.76
C ALA A 119 10.80 -7.12 32.96
N ARG A 120 9.68 -6.38 32.81
CA ARG A 120 8.74 -6.11 33.90
C ARG A 120 8.19 -7.40 34.54
N SER A 121 7.89 -7.30 35.83
CA SER A 121 7.40 -8.41 36.66
C SER A 121 5.89 -8.65 36.54
N ASP A 122 5.14 -7.72 35.93
CA ASP A 122 3.69 -7.80 35.68
C ASP A 122 3.33 -8.69 34.47
N LYS A 123 4.23 -9.60 34.09
CA LYS A 123 4.08 -10.46 32.91
C LYS A 123 3.18 -11.66 33.18
N LYS A 124 2.23 -11.90 32.27
CA LYS A 124 1.63 -13.22 32.11
C LYS A 124 2.71 -14.13 31.52
N ALA A 125 2.77 -15.39 31.99
CA ALA A 125 3.77 -16.34 31.50
C ALA A 125 3.72 -16.44 29.96
N GLY A 126 4.85 -16.19 29.31
CA GLY A 126 5.01 -16.25 27.84
C GLY A 126 4.74 -14.95 27.07
N ASP A 127 4.20 -13.90 27.69
CA ASP A 127 3.87 -12.65 26.98
C ASP A 127 5.09 -11.76 26.73
N HIS A 128 6.09 -11.83 27.61
CA HIS A 128 7.29 -11.00 27.52
C HIS A 128 8.43 -11.80 26.87
N PRO A 129 9.21 -11.18 25.96
CA PRO A 129 10.30 -11.86 25.29
C PRO A 129 11.45 -12.13 26.25
N THR A 130 12.13 -13.25 26.09
CA THR A 130 13.38 -13.61 26.78
C THR A 130 14.58 -13.43 25.84
N CYS A 131 15.80 -13.57 26.38
CA CYS A 131 17.02 -13.60 25.56
C CYS A 131 16.90 -14.64 24.43
N VAL A 132 16.34 -15.82 24.73
CA VAL A 132 16.16 -16.91 23.77
C VAL A 132 15.08 -16.59 22.75
N SER A 133 13.92 -16.06 23.15
CA SER A 133 12.86 -15.75 22.18
C SER A 133 13.24 -14.61 21.23
N CYS A 134 14.17 -13.74 21.66
CA CYS A 134 14.74 -12.70 20.81
C CYS A 134 15.86 -13.26 19.92
N HIS A 135 16.79 -14.06 20.47
CA HIS A 135 17.99 -14.50 19.76
C HIS A 135 17.86 -15.83 19.01
N SER A 136 16.80 -16.61 19.23
CA SER A 136 16.51 -17.88 18.55
C SER A 136 15.20 -17.80 17.76
N SER A 137 15.15 -18.48 16.61
CA SER A 137 13.97 -18.47 15.74
C SER A 137 12.80 -19.30 16.26
N ASP A 138 13.09 -20.40 16.96
CA ASP A 138 12.14 -21.40 17.48
C ASP A 138 12.16 -21.47 19.02
N ASN A 139 12.70 -20.43 19.67
CA ASN A 139 12.88 -20.35 21.13
C ASN A 139 13.76 -21.49 21.70
N ASN A 140 14.70 -22.00 20.89
CA ASN A 140 15.68 -22.99 21.30
C ASN A 140 16.94 -22.31 21.88
N PRO A 141 17.27 -22.53 23.17
CA PRO A 141 18.44 -21.94 23.82
C PRO A 141 19.79 -22.42 23.26
N HIS A 142 19.79 -23.56 22.54
CA HIS A 142 20.98 -24.11 21.89
C HIS A 142 21.16 -23.62 20.44
N ALA A 143 20.21 -22.84 19.90
CA ALA A 143 20.25 -22.31 18.53
C ALA A 143 20.23 -20.77 18.54
N ILE A 144 21.27 -20.15 19.11
CA ILE A 144 21.38 -18.70 19.23
C ILE A 144 21.91 -18.08 17.93
N LEU A 145 21.19 -17.11 17.38
CA LEU A 145 21.55 -16.40 16.15
C LEU A 145 22.44 -15.17 16.45
N ARG A 146 23.45 -14.94 15.59
CA ARG A 146 24.29 -13.72 15.62
C ARG A 146 23.45 -12.44 15.50
N GLY A 147 23.90 -11.38 16.16
CA GLY A 147 23.20 -10.08 16.26
C GLY A 147 23.12 -9.25 14.98
N LYS A 148 23.90 -9.56 13.93
CA LYS A 148 23.85 -8.82 12.65
C LYS A 148 22.71 -9.35 11.78
N ARG A 149 21.47 -9.06 12.21
CA ARG A 149 20.26 -9.47 11.49
C ARG A 149 20.03 -8.57 10.30
N ASP A 150 19.55 -9.18 9.21
CA ASP A 150 18.87 -8.47 8.15
C ASP A 150 17.85 -7.49 8.77
N PRO A 151 17.83 -6.20 8.41
CA PRO A 151 16.93 -5.23 9.03
C PRO A 151 15.44 -5.62 8.94
N ARG A 152 15.03 -6.38 7.91
CA ARG A 152 13.67 -6.94 7.79
C ARG A 152 13.42 -8.01 8.85
N HIS A 153 14.42 -8.82 9.18
CA HIS A 153 14.31 -9.78 10.29
C HIS A 153 14.16 -9.08 11.64
N VAL A 154 14.77 -7.90 11.83
CA VAL A 154 14.56 -7.10 13.05
C VAL A 154 13.10 -6.65 13.16
N VAL A 155 12.52 -6.11 12.08
CA VAL A 155 11.11 -5.72 12.05
C VAL A 155 10.20 -6.93 12.29
N ALA A 156 10.49 -8.05 11.60
CA ALA A 156 9.71 -9.28 11.75
C ALA A 156 9.77 -9.82 13.18
N LEU A 157 10.91 -9.72 13.87
CA LEU A 157 11.07 -10.15 15.26
C LEU A 157 10.09 -9.40 16.18
N CYS A 158 10.10 -8.06 16.13
CA CYS A 158 9.21 -7.25 16.96
C CYS A 158 7.75 -7.51 16.61
N ALA A 159 7.44 -7.64 15.31
CA ALA A 159 6.08 -7.86 14.83
C ALA A 159 5.45 -9.19 15.29
N ARG A 160 6.25 -10.20 15.68
CA ARG A 160 5.74 -11.49 16.21
C ARG A 160 4.81 -11.30 17.41
N CYS A 161 5.17 -10.41 18.33
CA CYS A 161 4.38 -10.09 19.51
C CYS A 161 3.58 -8.79 19.31
N HIS A 162 4.19 -7.76 18.70
CA HIS A 162 3.56 -6.44 18.55
C HIS A 162 2.41 -6.37 17.54
N SER A 163 2.13 -7.46 16.82
CA SER A 163 0.94 -7.56 15.96
C SER A 163 -0.21 -8.35 16.62
N ASP A 164 -0.02 -8.88 17.84
CA ASP A 164 -1.06 -9.60 18.58
C ASP A 164 -1.89 -8.61 19.42
N ALA A 165 -3.14 -8.42 19.01
CA ALA A 165 -4.07 -7.50 19.68
C ALA A 165 -4.40 -7.88 21.12
N SER A 166 -4.51 -9.18 21.42
CA SER A 166 -4.80 -9.67 22.76
C SER A 166 -3.61 -9.45 23.68
N MET A 167 -2.41 -9.76 23.20
CA MET A 167 -1.17 -9.57 23.96
C MET A 167 -0.90 -8.08 24.19
N MET A 168 -0.87 -7.26 23.14
CA MET A 168 -0.54 -5.83 23.24
C MET A 168 -1.59 -5.05 24.05
N GLY A 169 -2.87 -5.41 23.91
CA GLY A 169 -3.96 -4.80 24.68
C GLY A 169 -3.82 -4.96 26.19
N ARG A 170 -3.28 -6.08 26.68
CA ARG A 170 -3.02 -6.31 28.12
C ARG A 170 -2.04 -5.29 28.71
N TYR A 171 -1.13 -4.78 27.89
CA TYR A 171 -0.03 -3.90 28.31
C TYR A 171 -0.20 -2.44 27.85
N GLY A 172 -1.38 -2.08 27.33
CA GLY A 172 -1.65 -0.72 26.86
C GLY A 172 -0.84 -0.30 25.64
N VAL A 173 -0.34 -1.26 24.86
CA VAL A 173 0.36 -1.02 23.58
C VAL A 173 -0.66 -1.11 22.46
N ASP A 174 -0.69 -0.14 21.55
CA ASP A 174 -1.59 -0.18 20.39
C ASP A 174 -1.12 -1.30 19.42
N PRO A 175 -1.97 -2.30 19.13
CA PRO A 175 -1.58 -3.42 18.28
C PRO A 175 -1.34 -3.05 16.82
N ASP A 176 -1.78 -1.87 16.40
CA ASP A 176 -1.49 -1.36 15.06
C ASP A 176 -0.10 -0.74 14.95
N ALA A 177 0.75 -0.76 15.99
CA ALA A 177 2.08 -0.19 15.92
C ALA A 177 2.94 -0.82 14.79
N ALA A 178 2.99 -2.15 14.72
CA ALA A 178 3.75 -2.86 13.68
C ALA A 178 3.17 -2.60 12.28
N HIS A 179 1.85 -2.64 12.14
CA HIS A 179 1.16 -2.32 10.89
C HIS A 179 1.43 -0.86 10.46
N SER A 180 1.30 0.08 11.39
CA SER A 180 1.51 1.51 11.13
C SER A 180 2.96 1.82 10.75
N TYR A 181 3.94 1.13 11.32
CA TYR A 181 5.32 1.23 10.87
C TYR A 181 5.46 0.71 9.44
N GLY A 182 4.85 -0.42 9.09
CA GLY A 182 4.86 -0.97 7.73
C GLY A 182 4.26 -0.01 6.68
N GLN A 183 3.35 0.87 7.09
CA GLN A 183 2.76 1.93 6.25
C GLN A 183 3.60 3.23 6.19
N SER A 184 4.62 3.37 7.02
CA SER A 184 5.53 4.51 7.01
C SER A 184 6.49 4.50 5.83
N PHE A 185 7.19 5.62 5.61
CA PHE A 185 8.26 5.69 4.60
C PHE A 185 9.38 4.68 4.86
N HIS A 186 9.84 4.56 6.11
CA HIS A 186 10.89 3.60 6.47
C HIS A 186 10.43 2.15 6.29
N GLY A 187 9.23 1.82 6.77
CA GLY A 187 8.66 0.48 6.63
C GLY A 187 8.47 0.08 5.18
N LYS A 188 7.90 0.95 4.33
CA LYS A 188 7.76 0.71 2.89
C LYS A 188 9.12 0.54 2.22
N ALA A 189 10.05 1.45 2.47
CA ALA A 189 11.40 1.41 1.88
C ALA A 189 12.12 0.10 2.20
N LEU A 190 12.09 -0.33 3.46
CA LEU A 190 12.75 -1.55 3.91
C LEU A 190 12.01 -2.83 3.45
N MET A 191 10.75 -2.95 3.87
CA MET A 191 9.98 -4.19 3.74
C MET A 191 9.58 -4.45 2.31
N ARG A 192 9.19 -3.40 1.57
CA ARG A 192 8.71 -3.55 0.20
C ARG A 192 9.80 -3.33 -0.84
N PHE A 193 10.64 -2.31 -0.66
CA PHE A 193 11.60 -1.92 -1.71
C PHE A 193 13.07 -2.30 -1.42
N GLY A 194 13.36 -2.93 -0.28
CA GLY A 194 14.69 -3.49 0.00
C GLY A 194 15.78 -2.48 0.35
N MET A 195 15.38 -1.28 0.76
CA MET A 195 16.30 -0.26 1.24
C MET A 195 16.77 -0.62 2.66
N THR A 196 17.88 -1.36 2.76
CA THR A 196 18.44 -1.85 4.03
C THR A 196 19.01 -0.75 4.93
N ASN A 197 19.18 0.47 4.40
CA ASN A 197 19.57 1.65 5.15
C ASN A 197 18.40 2.37 5.84
N ALA A 198 17.16 1.92 5.62
CA ALA A 198 16.01 2.49 6.30
C ALA A 198 15.98 2.10 7.79
N ALA A 199 15.52 3.02 8.64
CA ALA A 199 15.39 2.79 10.07
C ALA A 199 14.45 1.62 10.37
N THR A 200 14.75 0.86 11.42
CA THR A 200 13.93 -0.24 11.94
C THR A 200 13.34 0.12 13.31
N CYS A 201 12.59 -0.80 13.93
CA CYS A 201 12.06 -0.62 15.28
C CYS A 201 13.18 -0.25 16.28
N VAL A 202 14.32 -0.95 16.24
CA VAL A 202 15.42 -0.72 17.19
C VAL A 202 16.18 0.59 16.96
N SER A 203 16.10 1.15 15.74
CA SER A 203 16.70 2.45 15.42
C SER A 203 16.06 3.59 16.21
N CYS A 204 14.81 3.43 16.65
CA CYS A 204 14.09 4.43 17.45
C CYS A 204 13.80 3.95 18.88
N HIS A 205 13.49 2.68 19.09
CA HIS A 205 13.04 2.16 20.39
C HIS A 205 14.17 1.62 21.29
N GLY A 206 15.37 1.40 20.75
CA GLY A 206 16.42 0.64 21.44
C GLY A 206 16.31 -0.87 21.18
N ASN A 207 17.27 -1.65 21.71
CA ASN A 207 17.36 -3.09 21.46
C ASN A 207 17.11 -3.92 22.73
N HIS A 208 18.01 -3.84 23.71
CA HIS A 208 17.90 -4.50 25.01
C HIS A 208 17.22 -3.58 26.02
N ASP A 209 17.39 -2.27 25.92
CA ASP A 209 16.91 -1.26 26.85
C ASP A 209 15.64 -0.54 26.36
N VAL A 210 14.71 -1.30 25.76
CA VAL A 210 13.47 -0.76 25.20
C VAL A 210 12.62 -0.13 26.31
N ARG A 211 12.45 1.19 26.26
CA ARG A 211 11.67 1.95 27.25
C ARG A 211 10.34 2.44 26.66
N ALA A 212 9.37 2.68 27.53
CA ALA A 212 8.08 3.25 27.13
C ALA A 212 8.28 4.68 26.61
N PRO A 213 7.50 5.16 25.61
CA PRO A 213 7.62 6.54 25.11
C PRO A 213 7.34 7.63 26.16
N SER A 214 6.76 7.28 27.30
CA SER A 214 6.54 8.17 28.45
C SER A 214 7.75 8.28 29.38
N ASP A 215 8.74 7.40 29.25
CA ASP A 215 9.96 7.42 30.05
C ASP A 215 10.91 8.50 29.50
N PRO A 216 11.37 9.47 30.31
CA PRO A 216 12.29 10.52 29.87
C PRO A 216 13.62 10.02 29.30
N LYS A 217 14.03 8.78 29.60
CA LYS A 217 15.25 8.15 29.05
C LYS A 217 15.01 7.47 27.70
N ALA A 218 13.76 7.24 27.29
CA ALA A 218 13.48 6.57 26.03
C ALA A 218 13.93 7.42 24.83
N PRO A 219 14.58 6.85 23.81
CA PRO A 219 14.92 7.62 22.61
C PRO A 219 13.67 8.09 21.83
N THR A 220 12.54 7.42 22.01
CA THR A 220 11.22 7.82 21.47
C THR A 220 10.48 8.83 22.34
N HIS A 221 11.00 9.18 23.53
CA HIS A 221 10.41 10.22 24.35
C HIS A 221 10.43 11.55 23.61
N ARG A 222 9.41 12.37 23.82
CA ARG A 222 9.22 13.65 23.11
C ARG A 222 10.51 14.46 23.10
N THR A 223 11.09 14.76 24.26
CA THR A 223 12.32 15.57 24.39
C THR A 223 13.55 14.99 23.66
N ASN A 224 13.58 13.67 23.43
CA ASN A 224 14.73 12.97 22.85
C ASN A 224 14.54 12.69 21.36
N ALA A 225 13.30 12.69 20.87
CA ALA A 225 12.94 12.31 19.51
C ALA A 225 13.72 13.10 18.44
N ALA A 226 13.97 14.39 18.67
CA ALA A 226 14.77 15.23 17.78
C ALA A 226 16.22 14.72 17.65
N ALA A 227 16.85 14.36 18.78
CA ALA A 227 18.20 13.79 18.79
C ALA A 227 18.22 12.41 18.12
N THR A 228 17.20 11.58 18.37
CA THR A 228 17.06 10.26 17.73
C THR A 228 16.93 10.35 16.22
N CYS A 229 16.08 11.26 15.71
CA CYS A 229 15.97 11.49 14.27
C CYS A 229 17.21 12.17 13.67
N GLY A 230 17.89 12.99 14.46
CA GLY A 230 19.09 13.75 14.09
C GLY A 230 20.40 12.98 14.14
N GLN A 231 20.36 11.67 14.45
CA GLN A 231 21.55 10.82 14.49
C GLN A 231 22.30 10.80 13.14
N ALA A 232 23.60 10.52 13.21
CA ALA A 232 24.43 10.40 12.02
C ALA A 232 23.87 9.33 11.06
N GLY A 233 23.71 9.70 9.79
CA GLY A 233 23.11 8.82 8.78
C GLY A 233 21.57 8.87 8.70
N CYS A 234 20.90 9.64 9.55
CA CYS A 234 19.44 9.84 9.51
C CYS A 234 19.05 11.21 8.95
N HIS A 235 18.52 12.12 9.77
CA HIS A 235 18.00 13.42 9.36
C HIS A 235 18.75 14.58 10.03
N PRO A 236 19.90 15.02 9.48
CA PRO A 236 20.67 16.14 10.02
C PRO A 236 19.81 17.39 10.19
N GLY A 237 19.87 18.00 11.39
CA GLY A 237 19.09 19.19 11.72
C GLY A 237 17.61 18.94 12.03
N ALA A 238 17.18 17.68 12.24
CA ALA A 238 15.85 17.37 12.72
C ALA A 238 15.55 18.04 14.07
N LYS A 239 14.40 18.72 14.17
CA LYS A 239 13.87 19.30 15.40
C LYS A 239 12.64 18.53 15.89
N MET A 240 12.15 18.97 17.05
CA MET A 240 10.99 18.37 17.73
C MET A 240 9.79 18.18 16.80
N ASN A 241 9.38 19.22 16.08
CA ASN A 241 8.18 19.17 15.25
C ASN A 241 8.29 18.14 14.10
N PHE A 242 9.50 17.98 13.53
CA PHE A 242 9.78 16.98 12.51
C PHE A 242 9.75 15.57 13.11
N ALA A 243 10.46 15.36 14.22
CA ALA A 243 10.56 14.06 14.87
C ALA A 243 9.19 13.59 15.41
N MET A 244 8.44 14.51 15.99
CA MET A 244 7.09 14.27 16.51
C MET A 244 6.02 14.36 15.43
N SER A 245 6.39 14.48 14.15
CA SER A 245 5.43 14.53 13.06
C SER A 245 4.52 13.31 13.02
N GLY A 246 4.98 12.15 13.52
CA GLY A 246 4.23 10.91 13.48
C GLY A 246 4.31 10.21 12.12
N ALA A 247 5.18 10.65 11.21
CA ALA A 247 5.36 10.02 9.89
C ALA A 247 5.71 8.52 9.98
N ASN A 248 6.35 8.08 11.07
CA ASN A 248 6.72 6.67 11.31
C ASN A 248 5.58 5.81 11.89
N HIS A 249 4.57 6.44 12.49
CA HIS A 249 3.36 5.77 13.00
C HIS A 249 2.10 6.60 12.68
N LEU A 250 1.91 6.92 11.39
CA LEU A 250 0.89 7.88 10.96
C LEU A 250 -0.51 7.44 11.37
N ALA A 251 -0.85 6.16 11.20
CA ALA A 251 -2.17 5.65 11.55
C ALA A 251 -2.49 5.86 13.04
N LEU A 252 -1.50 5.64 13.92
CA LEU A 252 -1.66 5.89 15.36
C LEU A 252 -1.87 7.38 15.65
N LYS A 253 -1.16 8.25 14.93
CA LYS A 253 -1.30 9.70 15.13
C LYS A 253 -2.63 10.24 14.63
N VAL A 254 -3.11 9.72 13.50
CA VAL A 254 -4.45 10.05 12.96
C VAL A 254 -5.54 9.62 13.95
N LYS A 255 -5.45 8.42 14.55
CA LYS A 255 -6.39 7.98 15.59
C LYS A 255 -6.46 8.93 16.79
N LYS A 256 -5.34 9.55 17.17
CA LYS A 256 -5.24 10.42 18.35
C LYS A 256 -5.57 11.89 18.06
N SER A 257 -5.42 12.34 16.82
CA SER A 257 -5.62 13.74 16.44
C SER A 257 -6.95 13.93 15.74
N LEU A 258 -7.85 14.68 16.36
CA LEU A 258 -9.16 15.01 15.77
C LEU A 258 -9.00 15.70 14.39
N ILE A 259 -8.06 16.62 14.26
CA ILE A 259 -7.85 17.38 13.01
C ILE A 259 -7.45 16.44 11.86
N LEU A 260 -6.45 15.58 12.09
CA LEU A 260 -5.99 14.64 11.06
C LEU A 260 -7.07 13.59 10.73
N ARG A 261 -7.85 13.19 11.74
CA ARG A 261 -8.97 12.26 11.53
C ARG A 261 -10.08 12.89 10.69
N LEU A 262 -10.42 14.15 10.95
CA LEU A 262 -11.40 14.90 10.15
C LEU A 262 -10.92 15.12 8.72
N GLU A 263 -9.63 15.40 8.53
CA GLU A 263 -9.02 15.51 7.20
C GLU A 263 -9.12 14.19 6.42
N GLU A 264 -8.67 13.08 7.01
CA GLU A 264 -8.74 11.75 6.39
C GLU A 264 -10.20 11.37 6.05
N LEU A 265 -11.12 11.53 7.00
CA LEU A 265 -12.54 11.27 6.76
C LEU A 265 -13.12 12.19 5.68
N GLY A 266 -12.72 13.47 5.67
CA GLY A 266 -13.13 14.44 4.67
C GLY A 266 -12.79 13.98 3.25
N PHE A 267 -11.53 13.57 3.03
CA PHE A 267 -11.11 13.02 1.73
C PHE A 267 -11.80 11.69 1.39
N GLN A 268 -12.01 10.81 2.37
CA GLN A 268 -12.72 9.55 2.14
C GLN A 268 -14.17 9.78 1.71
N TRP A 269 -14.91 10.63 2.43
CA TRP A 269 -16.29 10.98 2.08
C TRP A 269 -16.37 11.74 0.77
N LEU A 270 -15.45 12.66 0.51
CA LEU A 270 -15.35 13.36 -0.77
C LEU A 270 -15.15 12.35 -1.91
N THR A 271 -14.19 11.44 -1.77
CA THR A 271 -13.89 10.43 -2.80
C THR A 271 -15.07 9.50 -3.03
N ILE A 272 -15.67 8.94 -1.97
CA ILE A 272 -16.82 8.05 -2.09
C ILE A 272 -18.00 8.79 -2.72
N GLY A 273 -18.32 10.01 -2.24
CA GLY A 273 -19.41 10.83 -2.75
C GLY A 273 -19.22 11.18 -4.23
N THR A 274 -18.03 11.64 -4.62
CA THR A 274 -17.67 11.92 -6.01
C THR A 274 -17.77 10.66 -6.85
N MET A 275 -17.23 9.52 -6.40
CA MET A 275 -17.32 8.27 -7.18
C MET A 275 -18.76 7.80 -7.38
N LEU A 276 -19.60 7.83 -6.34
CA LEU A 276 -21.01 7.48 -6.46
C LEU A 276 -21.75 8.39 -7.45
N PHE A 277 -21.48 9.70 -7.39
CA PHE A 277 -22.06 10.68 -8.31
C PHE A 277 -21.65 10.42 -9.77
N LEU A 278 -20.35 10.27 -10.03
CA LEU A 278 -19.83 10.06 -11.38
C LEU A 278 -20.29 8.73 -11.96
N LEU A 279 -20.24 7.65 -11.17
CA LEU A 279 -20.69 6.32 -11.60
C LEU A 279 -22.19 6.26 -11.82
N GLY A 280 -22.98 6.93 -10.97
CA GLY A 280 -24.42 7.06 -11.17
C GLY A 280 -24.75 7.78 -12.48
N GLY A 281 -24.06 8.89 -12.77
CA GLY A 281 -24.20 9.62 -14.02
C GLY A 281 -23.87 8.77 -15.26
N ILE A 282 -22.77 8.01 -15.20
CA ILE A 282 -22.35 7.11 -16.29
C ILE A 282 -23.33 5.96 -16.47
N ALA A 283 -23.78 5.33 -15.38
CA ALA A 283 -24.75 4.24 -15.46
C ALA A 283 -26.07 4.69 -16.12
N LEU A 284 -26.52 5.90 -15.81
CA LEU A 284 -27.69 6.49 -16.44
C LEU A 284 -27.45 6.83 -17.93
N ASP A 285 -26.30 7.41 -18.31
CA ASP A 285 -25.96 7.67 -19.71
C ASP A 285 -25.91 6.35 -20.52
N LEU A 286 -25.27 5.32 -19.98
CA LEU A 286 -25.21 3.99 -20.58
C LEU A 286 -26.59 3.35 -20.74
N ARG A 287 -27.46 3.47 -19.73
CA ARG A 287 -28.86 3.02 -19.82
C ARG A 287 -29.57 3.72 -20.98
N VAL A 288 -29.50 5.05 -21.07
CA VAL A 288 -30.15 5.77 -22.17
C VAL A 288 -29.63 5.30 -23.51
N ARG A 289 -28.31 5.22 -23.68
CA ARG A 289 -27.69 4.78 -24.94
C ARG A 289 -28.09 3.36 -25.35
N ALA A 290 -28.18 2.44 -24.38
CA ALA A 290 -28.58 1.06 -24.63
C ALA A 290 -30.04 0.93 -25.10
N PHE A 291 -30.96 1.75 -24.58
CA PHE A 291 -32.40 1.60 -24.82
C PHE A 291 -33.00 2.56 -25.87
N THR A 292 -32.45 3.76 -26.07
CA THR A 292 -33.05 4.78 -26.98
C THR A 292 -32.42 4.87 -28.37
N ARG A 293 -31.13 4.54 -28.55
CA ARG A 293 -30.47 4.66 -29.87
C ARG A 293 -30.55 3.36 -30.68
N ARG A 294 -31.74 3.03 -31.21
CA ARG A 294 -31.94 1.90 -32.16
C ARG A 294 -31.40 2.17 -33.58
N SER A 295 -31.04 3.41 -33.92
CA SER A 295 -30.65 3.85 -35.27
C SER A 295 -29.15 3.76 -35.59
N ILE A 296 -28.30 3.29 -34.67
CA ILE A 296 -26.85 3.21 -34.90
C ILE A 296 -26.48 1.95 -35.71
N PRO A 297 -25.60 2.04 -36.73
CA PRO A 297 -25.11 0.89 -37.49
C PRO A 297 -24.47 -0.21 -36.64
N TRP A 298 -24.53 -1.46 -37.14
CA TRP A 298 -24.16 -2.68 -36.41
C TRP A 298 -22.72 -2.74 -35.86
N PRO A 299 -21.65 -2.23 -36.53
CA PRO A 299 -20.32 -2.26 -35.94
C PRO A 299 -20.21 -1.34 -34.71
N THR A 300 -20.77 -0.13 -34.80
CA THR A 300 -20.70 0.89 -33.74
C THR A 300 -21.51 0.47 -32.50
N ARG A 301 -22.64 -0.22 -32.68
CA ARG A 301 -23.42 -0.77 -31.55
C ARG A 301 -22.65 -1.85 -30.78
N ALA A 302 -21.98 -2.76 -31.48
CA ALA A 302 -21.18 -3.80 -30.85
C ALA A 302 -19.98 -3.22 -30.09
N ILE A 303 -19.25 -2.28 -30.72
CA ILE A 303 -18.14 -1.56 -30.08
C ILE A 303 -18.63 -0.82 -28.83
N SER A 304 -19.73 -0.07 -28.94
CA SER A 304 -20.34 0.64 -27.81
C SER A 304 -20.65 -0.30 -26.64
N PHE A 305 -21.23 -1.46 -26.92
CA PHE A 305 -21.59 -2.43 -25.88
C PHE A 305 -20.34 -3.01 -25.19
N LEU A 306 -19.34 -3.43 -25.96
CA LEU A 306 -18.10 -3.98 -25.43
C LEU A 306 -17.30 -2.97 -24.63
N VAL A 307 -17.20 -1.72 -25.10
CA VAL A 307 -16.57 -0.62 -24.37
C VAL A 307 -17.30 -0.34 -23.07
N SER A 308 -18.64 -0.30 -23.10
CA SER A 308 -19.45 -0.09 -21.89
C SER A 308 -19.26 -1.21 -20.87
N LEU A 309 -19.24 -2.47 -21.32
CA LEU A 309 -19.02 -3.63 -20.45
C LEU A 309 -17.59 -3.68 -19.91
N SER A 310 -16.60 -3.35 -20.74
CA SER A 310 -15.20 -3.20 -20.34
C SER A 310 -15.06 -2.15 -19.24
N TYR A 311 -15.65 -0.99 -19.45
CA TYR A 311 -15.62 0.12 -18.50
C TYR A 311 -16.30 -0.23 -17.18
N LEU A 312 -17.49 -0.87 -17.22
CA LEU A 312 -18.17 -1.35 -16.02
C LEU A 312 -17.32 -2.38 -15.25
N ALA A 313 -16.66 -3.29 -15.97
CA ALA A 313 -15.76 -4.28 -15.36
C ALA A 313 -14.52 -3.60 -14.73
N LEU A 314 -13.96 -2.57 -15.37
CA LEU A 314 -12.84 -1.78 -14.85
C LEU A 314 -13.24 -1.05 -13.56
N VAL A 315 -14.36 -0.32 -13.59
CA VAL A 315 -14.89 0.38 -12.41
C VAL A 315 -15.19 -0.60 -11.28
N SER A 316 -15.80 -1.75 -11.59
CA SER A 316 -16.10 -2.78 -10.59
C SER A 316 -14.82 -3.32 -9.98
N ALA A 317 -13.77 -3.55 -10.78
CA ALA A 317 -12.47 -3.99 -10.29
C ALA A 317 -11.83 -2.94 -9.36
N LEU A 318 -11.90 -1.65 -9.71
CA LEU A 318 -11.42 -0.56 -8.88
C LEU A 318 -12.20 -0.46 -7.57
N ALA A 319 -13.53 -0.52 -7.62
CA ALA A 319 -14.41 -0.46 -6.46
C ALA A 319 -14.16 -1.64 -5.49
N MET A 320 -14.07 -2.86 -6.02
CA MET A 320 -13.75 -4.05 -5.23
C MET A 320 -12.36 -3.94 -4.57
N GLY A 321 -11.38 -3.41 -5.31
CA GLY A 321 -10.03 -3.16 -4.79
C GLY A 321 -10.01 -2.14 -3.65
N LEU A 322 -10.78 -1.06 -3.78
CA LEU A 322 -10.88 -0.01 -2.75
C LEU A 322 -11.64 -0.48 -1.50
N LEU A 323 -12.70 -1.29 -1.67
CA LEU A 323 -13.53 -1.80 -0.58
C LEU A 323 -12.96 -3.08 0.07
N GLY A 324 -11.79 -3.56 -0.38
CA GLY A 324 -11.14 -4.76 0.17
C GLY A 324 -11.85 -6.07 -0.19
N PHE A 325 -12.76 -6.08 -1.18
CA PHE A 325 -13.44 -7.27 -1.65
C PHE A 325 -12.52 -8.12 -2.55
N GLY A 326 -11.73 -8.99 -1.93
CA GLY A 326 -10.97 -10.05 -2.61
C GLY A 326 -9.95 -9.56 -3.64
N ARG A 327 -9.43 -10.48 -4.46
CA ARG A 327 -8.51 -10.18 -5.58
C ARG A 327 -9.34 -9.99 -6.87
N PRO A 328 -9.67 -8.76 -7.33
CA PRO A 328 -10.45 -8.51 -8.55
C PRO A 328 -9.70 -8.83 -9.85
N ARG A 329 -8.70 -9.73 -9.81
CA ARG A 329 -7.84 -10.06 -10.97
C ARG A 329 -8.64 -10.42 -12.21
N TRP A 330 -9.74 -11.15 -12.05
CA TRP A 330 -10.56 -11.60 -13.18
C TRP A 330 -11.47 -10.50 -13.74
N THR A 331 -11.97 -9.57 -12.90
CA THR A 331 -12.77 -8.45 -13.37
C THR A 331 -11.92 -7.43 -14.13
N GLY A 332 -10.69 -7.16 -13.65
CA GLY A 332 -9.73 -6.34 -14.38
C GLY A 332 -9.27 -6.97 -15.69
N VAL A 333 -8.96 -8.28 -15.71
CA VAL A 333 -8.61 -9.01 -16.94
C VAL A 333 -9.77 -9.01 -17.93
N ALA A 334 -11.00 -9.24 -17.48
CA ALA A 334 -12.19 -9.16 -18.32
C ALA A 334 -12.34 -7.76 -18.95
N ALA A 335 -12.12 -6.69 -18.17
CA ALA A 335 -12.15 -5.33 -18.69
C ALA A 335 -11.17 -5.13 -19.85
N ILE A 336 -9.93 -5.61 -19.70
CA ILE A 336 -8.89 -5.52 -20.74
C ILE A 336 -9.28 -6.33 -21.98
N ILE A 337 -9.73 -7.58 -21.81
CA ILE A 337 -10.13 -8.45 -22.93
C ILE A 337 -11.27 -7.81 -23.74
N LEU A 338 -12.29 -7.27 -23.06
CA LEU A 338 -13.41 -6.60 -23.69
C LEU A 338 -12.98 -5.34 -24.46
N LEU A 339 -12.01 -4.59 -23.92
CA LEU A 339 -11.46 -3.42 -24.59
C LEU A 339 -10.64 -3.82 -25.84
N ILE A 340 -9.79 -4.84 -25.74
CA ILE A 340 -9.04 -5.37 -26.88
C ILE A 340 -10.00 -5.83 -27.97
N LEU A 341 -11.06 -6.55 -27.62
CA LEU A 341 -12.09 -6.98 -28.57
C LEU A 341 -12.77 -5.79 -29.25
N ALA A 342 -13.11 -4.75 -28.49
CA ALA A 342 -13.67 -3.52 -29.05
C ALA A 342 -12.70 -2.82 -30.02
N ILE A 343 -11.40 -2.75 -29.69
CA ILE A 343 -10.36 -2.18 -30.56
C ILE A 343 -10.21 -3.02 -31.84
N VAL A 344 -10.21 -4.34 -31.73
CA VAL A 344 -10.11 -5.24 -32.89
C VAL A 344 -11.32 -5.08 -33.80
N ILE A 345 -12.53 -5.07 -33.26
CA ILE A 345 -13.75 -4.85 -34.06
C ILE A 345 -13.72 -3.45 -34.70
N TRP A 346 -13.30 -2.43 -33.97
CA TRP A 346 -13.14 -1.08 -34.52
C TRP A 346 -12.12 -1.01 -35.66
N ALA A 347 -10.97 -1.69 -35.51
CA ALA A 347 -9.93 -1.72 -36.52
C ALA A 347 -10.35 -2.48 -37.79
N LEU A 348 -11.17 -3.52 -37.63
CA LEU A 348 -11.70 -4.33 -38.72
C LEU A 348 -13.00 -3.77 -39.32
N ALA A 349 -13.69 -2.87 -38.62
CA ALA A 349 -14.95 -2.30 -39.09
C ALA A 349 -14.72 -1.41 -40.33
N PRO A 350 -15.58 -1.52 -41.37
CA PRO A 350 -15.50 -0.66 -42.53
C PRO A 350 -15.72 0.80 -42.11
N LYS A 351 -14.72 1.65 -42.38
CA LYS A 351 -14.82 3.08 -42.10
C LYS A 351 -15.87 3.69 -43.03
N PRO A 352 -16.77 4.57 -42.53
CA PRO A 352 -17.73 5.25 -43.38
C PRO A 352 -16.97 6.01 -44.48
N ALA A 353 -17.55 6.05 -45.68
CA ALA A 353 -16.99 6.82 -46.79
C ALA A 353 -16.66 8.25 -46.34
N LYS A 354 -15.53 8.80 -46.78
CA LYS A 354 -15.16 10.20 -46.49
C LYS A 354 -16.34 11.09 -46.87
N GLN A 355 -17.03 11.64 -45.87
CA GLN A 355 -18.02 12.67 -46.09
C GLN A 355 -17.35 13.86 -46.79
N PRO A 356 -18.08 14.66 -47.59
CA PRO A 356 -17.54 15.91 -48.15
C PRO A 356 -16.86 16.71 -47.04
N ARG A 357 -15.77 17.43 -47.35
CA ARG A 357 -15.00 18.22 -46.37
C ARG A 357 -15.95 19.13 -45.58
N GLU A 358 -16.36 18.68 -44.40
CA GLU A 358 -17.16 19.48 -43.49
C GLU A 358 -16.32 20.68 -43.04
N LYS A 359 -16.98 21.82 -42.83
CA LYS A 359 -16.33 23.01 -42.26
C LYS A 359 -15.77 22.63 -40.88
N GLU A 360 -14.46 22.81 -40.70
CA GLU A 360 -13.79 22.57 -39.43
C GLU A 360 -13.67 23.88 -38.64
N TYR A 361 -13.97 23.81 -37.34
CA TYR A 361 -13.85 24.93 -36.42
C TYR A 361 -12.63 24.75 -35.52
N ARG A 362 -11.83 25.80 -35.36
CA ARG A 362 -10.69 25.81 -34.43
C ARG A 362 -11.21 25.95 -33.00
N ARG A 363 -10.91 24.95 -32.18
CA ARG A 363 -11.35 24.83 -30.79
C ARG A 363 -10.25 25.12 -29.78
N LEU A 364 -9.05 24.61 -30.03
CA LEU A 364 -7.88 24.77 -29.16
C LEU A 364 -6.70 25.36 -29.92
N ASP A 365 -6.05 26.33 -29.30
CA ASP A 365 -4.83 26.94 -29.82
C ASP A 365 -3.62 26.02 -29.58
N LEU A 366 -2.50 26.27 -30.28
CA LEU A 366 -1.27 25.53 -30.06
C LEU A 366 -0.78 25.56 -28.59
N PRO A 367 -0.76 26.73 -27.90
CA PRO A 367 -0.37 26.77 -26.48
C PRO A 367 -1.23 25.89 -25.58
N GLN A 368 -2.55 25.87 -25.79
CA GLN A 368 -3.48 25.07 -24.99
C GLN A 368 -3.25 23.56 -25.19
N ARG A 369 -2.99 23.15 -26.44
CA ARG A 369 -2.66 21.75 -26.75
C ARG A 369 -1.34 21.32 -26.12
N LEU A 370 -0.32 22.17 -26.18
CA LEU A 370 0.96 21.91 -25.52
C LEU A 370 0.81 21.79 -24.00
N GLN A 371 0.07 22.71 -23.36
CA GLN A 371 -0.24 22.63 -21.93
C GLN A 371 -0.95 21.32 -21.58
N HIS A 372 -1.93 20.90 -22.39
CA HIS A 372 -2.63 19.63 -22.19
C HIS A 372 -1.70 18.42 -22.34
N ILE A 373 -0.80 18.41 -23.33
CA ILE A 373 0.18 17.32 -23.50
C ILE A 373 1.11 17.23 -22.28
N LEU A 374 1.60 18.36 -21.77
CA LEU A 374 2.44 18.41 -20.57
C LEU A 374 1.67 17.91 -19.34
N LEU A 375 0.42 18.37 -19.15
CA LEU A 375 -0.48 17.90 -18.09
C LEU A 375 -0.68 16.37 -18.16
N PHE A 376 -1.09 15.86 -19.32
CA PHE A 376 -1.37 14.44 -19.54
C PHE A 376 -0.15 13.55 -19.27
N THR A 377 0.98 13.88 -19.89
CA THR A 377 2.21 13.09 -19.77
C THR A 377 2.76 13.10 -18.34
N SER A 378 2.84 14.27 -17.71
CA SER A 378 3.30 14.39 -16.33
C SER A 378 2.34 13.70 -15.35
N PHE A 379 1.02 13.81 -15.54
CA PHE A 379 0.03 13.13 -14.71
C PHE A 379 0.19 11.62 -14.74
N ILE A 380 0.34 11.02 -15.92
CA ILE A 380 0.56 9.56 -16.05
C ILE A 380 1.83 9.15 -15.30
N VAL A 381 2.94 9.85 -15.50
CA VAL A 381 4.20 9.52 -14.83
C VAL A 381 4.08 9.66 -13.31
N LEU A 382 3.41 10.71 -12.82
CA LEU A 382 3.14 10.90 -11.39
C LEU A 382 2.27 9.78 -10.81
N ALA A 383 1.22 9.38 -11.51
CA ALA A 383 0.35 8.28 -11.10
C ALA A 383 1.11 6.94 -11.05
N LEU A 384 1.89 6.62 -12.08
CA LEU A 384 2.67 5.37 -12.17
C LEU A 384 3.76 5.28 -11.09
N THR A 385 4.33 6.41 -10.69
CA THR A 385 5.36 6.46 -9.63
C THR A 385 4.76 6.58 -8.22
N GLY A 386 3.58 7.17 -8.07
CA GLY A 386 2.91 7.38 -6.78
C GLY A 386 2.04 6.20 -6.31
N LEU A 387 1.26 5.58 -7.20
CA LEU A 387 0.34 4.48 -6.83
C LEU A 387 1.04 3.29 -6.15
N PRO A 388 2.22 2.82 -6.59
CA PRO A 388 2.93 1.74 -5.89
C PRO A 388 3.37 2.10 -4.46
N LEU A 389 3.58 3.38 -4.15
CA LEU A 389 3.88 3.85 -2.79
C LEU A 389 2.63 3.90 -1.90
N ARG A 390 1.46 4.20 -2.47
CA ARG A 390 0.18 4.17 -1.75
C ARG A 390 -0.28 2.73 -1.48
N PHE A 391 -0.11 1.84 -2.46
CA PHE A 391 -0.53 0.44 -2.38
C PHE A 391 0.68 -0.52 -2.38
N PRO A 392 1.55 -0.47 -1.35
CA PRO A 392 2.77 -1.26 -1.34
C PRO A 392 2.49 -2.76 -1.35
N HIS A 393 1.37 -3.21 -0.79
CA HIS A 393 1.00 -4.63 -0.71
C HIS A 393 0.53 -5.23 -2.05
N ASN A 394 0.40 -4.41 -3.11
CA ASN A 394 0.01 -4.90 -4.43
C ASN A 394 1.24 -5.38 -5.21
N ASP A 395 1.29 -6.67 -5.54
CA ASP A 395 2.44 -7.30 -6.23
C ASP A 395 2.62 -6.82 -7.67
N TRP A 396 1.54 -6.53 -8.39
CA TRP A 396 1.63 -6.01 -9.75
C TRP A 396 2.20 -4.60 -9.78
N LEU A 397 1.72 -3.72 -8.90
CA LEU A 397 2.24 -2.35 -8.78
C LEU A 397 3.70 -2.34 -8.33
N HIS A 398 4.07 -3.26 -7.43
CA HIS A 398 5.46 -3.42 -7.04
C HIS A 398 6.34 -3.91 -8.18
N ALA A 399 5.92 -4.94 -8.93
CA ALA A 399 6.65 -5.43 -10.09
C ALA A 399 6.87 -4.33 -11.14
N LEU A 400 5.83 -3.54 -11.43
CA LEU A 400 5.93 -2.37 -12.30
C LEU A 400 6.94 -1.35 -11.77
N TYR A 401 6.90 -1.06 -10.47
CA TYR A 401 7.82 -0.10 -9.84
C TYR A 401 9.27 -0.58 -9.91
N MET A 402 9.51 -1.89 -9.73
CA MET A 402 10.85 -2.48 -9.89
C MET A 402 11.30 -2.45 -11.36
N ALA A 403 10.38 -2.67 -12.31
CA ALA A 403 10.68 -2.57 -13.74
C ALA A 403 11.06 -1.14 -14.19
N ILE A 404 10.53 -0.10 -13.54
CA ILE A 404 10.88 1.31 -13.78
C ILE A 404 12.26 1.67 -13.19
N GLY A 405 12.91 0.77 -12.43
CA GLY A 405 14.22 1.00 -11.82
C GLY A 405 14.19 1.15 -10.29
N GLY A 406 13.09 0.77 -9.65
CA GLY A 406 12.96 0.75 -8.19
C GLY A 406 12.87 2.13 -7.54
N MET A 407 13.04 2.17 -6.21
CA MET A 407 12.79 3.38 -5.41
C MET A 407 13.64 4.60 -5.77
N PRO A 408 14.95 4.48 -6.03
CA PRO A 408 15.79 5.63 -6.40
C PRO A 408 15.31 6.30 -7.70
N VAL A 409 15.07 5.51 -8.74
CA VAL A 409 14.65 6.01 -10.06
C VAL A 409 13.23 6.57 -9.99
N ALA A 410 12.28 5.82 -9.41
CA ALA A 410 10.90 6.26 -9.33
C ALA A 410 10.73 7.57 -8.55
N ARG A 411 11.49 7.79 -7.47
CA ARG A 411 11.48 9.06 -6.73
C ARG A 411 12.00 10.24 -7.56
N LEU A 412 13.06 10.03 -8.33
CA LEU A 412 13.62 11.06 -9.21
C LEU A 412 12.63 11.39 -10.32
N THR A 413 12.11 10.36 -10.99
CA THR A 413 11.12 10.48 -12.06
C THR A 413 9.86 11.20 -11.58
N HIS A 414 9.36 10.89 -10.38
CA HIS A 414 8.22 11.57 -9.78
C HIS A 414 8.46 13.07 -9.62
N ARG A 415 9.65 13.47 -9.13
CA ARG A 415 10.01 14.88 -8.93
C ARG A 415 10.17 15.63 -10.26
N ILE A 416 10.77 15.01 -11.27
CA ILE A 416 10.89 15.59 -12.62
C ILE A 416 9.49 15.82 -13.20
N ALA A 417 8.62 14.82 -13.14
CA ALA A 417 7.24 14.95 -13.61
C ALA A 417 6.46 16.00 -12.81
N ALA A 418 6.68 16.12 -11.50
CA ALA A 418 6.07 17.16 -10.67
C ALA A 418 6.51 18.57 -11.11
N VAL A 419 7.78 18.79 -11.44
CA VAL A 419 8.26 20.08 -11.95
C VAL A 419 7.59 20.42 -13.28
N VAL A 420 7.51 19.46 -14.21
CA VAL A 420 6.82 19.65 -15.50
C VAL A 420 5.36 20.04 -15.28
N MET A 421 4.67 19.34 -14.37
CA MET A 421 3.29 19.62 -14.00
C MET A 421 3.12 21.03 -13.39
N ILE A 422 4.00 21.42 -12.47
CA ILE A 422 3.98 22.74 -11.83
C ILE A 422 4.21 23.85 -12.87
N VAL A 423 5.17 23.68 -13.78
CA VAL A 423 5.43 24.64 -14.86
C VAL A 423 4.23 24.75 -15.79
N ALA A 424 3.61 23.63 -16.17
CA ALA A 424 2.41 23.64 -16.99
C ALA A 424 1.24 24.36 -16.30
N TRP A 425 1.05 24.14 -15.00
CA TRP A 425 0.03 24.82 -14.20
C TRP A 425 0.29 26.32 -14.09
N ILE A 426 1.50 26.75 -13.75
CA ILE A 426 1.88 28.17 -13.69
C ILE A 426 1.68 28.83 -15.06
N TRP A 427 2.12 28.18 -16.15
CA TRP A 427 1.92 28.68 -17.51
C TRP A 427 0.44 28.85 -17.83
N HIS A 428 -0.39 27.85 -17.47
CA HIS A 428 -1.83 27.92 -17.67
C HIS A 428 -2.47 29.07 -16.88
N THR A 429 -2.14 29.20 -15.59
CA THR A 429 -2.64 30.28 -14.73
C THR A 429 -2.26 31.66 -15.27
N LEU A 430 -1.02 31.83 -15.75
CA LEU A 430 -0.58 33.09 -16.36
C LEU A 430 -1.34 33.40 -17.67
N ASP A 431 -1.56 32.39 -18.53
CA ASP A 431 -2.35 32.57 -19.77
C ASP A 431 -3.79 33.02 -19.44
N LEU A 432 -4.41 32.45 -18.41
CA LEU A 432 -5.72 32.86 -17.93
C LEU A 432 -5.74 34.31 -17.45
N ILE A 433 -4.77 34.71 -16.62
CA ILE A 433 -4.66 36.08 -16.12
C ILE A 433 -4.53 37.08 -17.27
N VAL A 434 -3.70 36.77 -18.29
CA VAL A 434 -3.54 37.62 -19.47
C VAL A 434 -4.84 37.71 -20.27
N ARG A 435 -5.56 36.60 -20.47
CA ARG A 435 -6.84 36.58 -21.17
C ARG A 435 -7.91 37.39 -20.43
N TRP A 436 -8.03 37.22 -19.11
CA TRP A 436 -8.97 38.00 -18.29
C TRP A 436 -8.63 39.49 -18.28
N LYS A 437 -7.35 39.85 -18.23
CA LYS A 437 -6.91 41.24 -18.35
C LYS A 437 -7.33 41.86 -19.68
N ARG A 438 -7.15 41.15 -20.80
CA ARG A 438 -7.59 41.61 -22.13
C ARG A 438 -9.10 41.75 -22.24
N ALA A 439 -9.85 40.95 -21.49
CA ALA A 439 -11.30 40.96 -21.45
C ALA A 439 -11.89 41.86 -20.34
N GLY A 440 -11.07 42.68 -19.67
CA GLY A 440 -11.50 43.66 -18.68
C GLY A 440 -11.93 43.09 -17.31
N PHE A 441 -11.51 41.86 -16.96
CA PHE A 441 -11.81 41.20 -15.68
C PHE A 441 -13.31 41.19 -15.28
N THR A 442 -14.20 41.11 -16.26
CA THR A 442 -15.64 40.97 -16.01
C THR A 442 -15.99 39.54 -15.63
N LEU A 443 -17.05 39.31 -14.84
CA LEU A 443 -17.50 37.93 -14.51
C LEU A 443 -17.82 37.11 -15.77
N SER A 444 -18.29 37.76 -16.84
CA SER A 444 -18.51 37.13 -18.15
C SER A 444 -17.23 36.73 -18.87
N SER A 445 -16.08 37.36 -18.55
CA SER A 445 -14.78 36.98 -19.11
C SER A 445 -14.22 35.68 -18.56
N ILE A 446 -14.74 35.19 -17.42
CA ILE A 446 -14.30 33.95 -16.78
C ILE A 446 -15.19 32.80 -17.24
N THR A 447 -15.00 32.37 -18.49
CA THR A 447 -15.89 31.40 -19.16
C THR A 447 -15.95 30.02 -18.51
N MET A 448 -14.93 29.66 -17.72
CA MET A 448 -14.89 28.35 -17.07
C MET A 448 -15.71 28.30 -15.79
N LEU A 449 -16.06 29.43 -15.13
CA LEU A 449 -16.83 29.40 -13.88
C LEU A 449 -18.21 28.75 -14.07
N PRO A 450 -18.69 27.95 -13.10
CA PRO A 450 -20.04 27.41 -13.14
C PRO A 450 -21.06 28.55 -13.00
N THR A 451 -22.10 28.50 -13.83
CA THR A 451 -23.17 29.49 -13.92
C THR A 451 -24.52 28.85 -13.58
N LYS A 452 -25.56 29.68 -13.41
CA LYS A 452 -26.94 29.18 -13.22
C LYS A 452 -27.40 28.30 -14.40
N LYS A 453 -26.92 28.55 -15.62
CA LYS A 453 -27.22 27.71 -16.79
C LYS A 453 -26.65 26.30 -16.61
N ASP A 454 -25.46 26.14 -16.03
CA ASP A 454 -24.87 24.82 -15.83
C ASP A 454 -25.71 23.96 -14.87
N VAL A 455 -26.30 24.57 -13.84
CA VAL A 455 -27.25 23.88 -12.93
C VAL A 455 -28.53 23.49 -13.67
N HIS A 456 -29.07 24.37 -14.50
CA HIS A 456 -30.25 24.07 -15.31
C HIS A 456 -29.98 22.96 -16.32
N ASP A 457 -28.82 23.00 -16.99
CA ASP A 457 -28.38 21.99 -17.96
C ASP A 457 -28.13 20.64 -17.27
N PHE A 458 -27.57 20.64 -16.04
CA PHE A 458 -27.45 19.44 -15.22
C PHE A 458 -28.83 18.83 -14.92
N ILE A 459 -29.77 19.62 -14.40
CA ILE A 459 -31.13 19.14 -14.10
C ILE A 459 -31.82 18.63 -15.37
N GLY A 460 -31.69 19.36 -16.48
CA GLY A 460 -32.24 18.97 -17.77
C GLY A 460 -31.66 17.64 -18.27
N LEU A 461 -30.34 17.46 -18.14
CA LEU A 461 -29.68 16.22 -18.52
C LEU A 461 -30.09 15.07 -17.59
N SER A 462 -30.20 15.30 -16.29
CA SER A 462 -30.71 14.30 -15.34
C SER A 462 -32.15 13.88 -15.68
N LYS A 463 -33.03 14.82 -16.04
CA LYS A 463 -34.39 14.50 -16.50
C LYS A 463 -34.39 13.69 -17.79
N TYR A 464 -33.51 14.03 -18.74
CA TYR A 464 -33.33 13.27 -19.97
C TYR A 464 -32.85 11.83 -19.66
N TYR A 465 -31.87 11.70 -18.78
CA TYR A 465 -31.34 10.42 -18.32
C TYR A 465 -32.35 9.53 -17.58
N LEU A 466 -33.29 10.15 -16.85
CA LEU A 466 -34.40 9.45 -16.23
C LEU A 466 -35.57 9.15 -17.18
N GLY A 467 -35.48 9.58 -18.45
CA GLY A 467 -36.54 9.41 -19.46
C GLY A 467 -37.72 10.36 -19.30
N ILE A 468 -37.60 11.38 -18.45
CA ILE A 468 -38.63 12.41 -18.21
C ILE A 468 -38.63 13.44 -19.34
N ALA A 469 -37.45 13.83 -19.82
CA ALA A 469 -37.30 14.74 -20.97
C ALA A 469 -37.02 13.94 -22.25
N ARG A 470 -37.60 14.37 -23.37
CA ARG A 470 -37.44 13.71 -24.68
C ARG A 470 -36.16 14.11 -25.41
N GLU A 471 -35.66 15.31 -25.15
CA GLU A 471 -34.51 15.89 -25.84
C GLU A 471 -33.40 16.23 -24.84
N GLN A 472 -32.16 16.15 -25.33
CA GLN A 472 -30.97 16.52 -24.57
C GLN A 472 -30.86 18.05 -24.48
N PRO A 473 -30.37 18.62 -23.36
CA PRO A 473 -30.11 20.04 -23.26
C PRO A 473 -29.17 20.56 -24.34
N ARG A 474 -29.42 21.78 -24.82
CA ARG A 474 -28.56 22.46 -25.79
C ARG A 474 -27.41 23.14 -25.05
N PHE A 475 -26.21 22.58 -25.22
CA PHE A 475 -25.01 23.08 -24.55
C PHE A 475 -24.35 24.22 -25.31
N ASP A 476 -23.61 25.02 -24.55
CA ASP A 476 -22.81 26.11 -25.09
C ASP A 476 -21.33 25.68 -25.26
N ARG A 477 -20.45 26.67 -25.47
CA ARG A 477 -19.01 26.54 -25.67
C ARG A 477 -18.32 25.54 -24.73
N PHE A 478 -18.73 25.50 -23.47
CA PHE A 478 -18.32 24.49 -22.51
C PHE A 478 -19.56 23.96 -21.81
N ASP A 479 -19.73 22.63 -21.81
CA ASP A 479 -20.78 22.01 -21.03
C ASP A 479 -20.38 21.89 -19.54
N PHE A 480 -21.35 21.61 -18.68
CA PHE A 480 -21.08 21.51 -17.23
C PHE A 480 -20.13 20.37 -16.88
N ARG A 481 -20.06 19.30 -17.70
CA ARG A 481 -19.20 18.12 -17.49
C ARG A 481 -17.75 18.50 -17.74
N GLN A 482 -17.48 19.24 -18.81
CA GLN A 482 -16.17 19.79 -19.15
C GLN A 482 -15.70 20.81 -18.10
N LYS A 483 -16.60 21.66 -17.61
CA LYS A 483 -16.28 22.58 -16.50
C LYS A 483 -15.98 21.82 -15.22
N PHE A 484 -16.76 20.79 -14.90
CA PHE A 484 -16.53 19.93 -13.75
C PHE A 484 -15.15 19.24 -13.84
N ASP A 485 -14.79 18.65 -14.98
CA ASP A 485 -13.46 18.07 -15.23
C ASP A 485 -12.35 19.08 -14.98
N TYR A 486 -12.51 20.27 -15.56
CA TYR A 486 -11.55 21.34 -15.43
C TYR A 486 -11.36 21.74 -13.96
N PHE A 487 -12.44 21.95 -13.21
CA PHE A 487 -12.34 22.34 -11.80
C PHE A 487 -11.81 21.22 -10.92
N ALA A 488 -12.22 19.98 -11.16
CA ALA A 488 -11.72 18.84 -10.39
C ALA A 488 -10.19 18.77 -10.44
N VAL A 489 -9.60 18.95 -11.64
CA VAL A 489 -8.14 18.97 -11.80
C VAL A 489 -7.54 20.28 -11.29
N TYR A 490 -8.06 21.43 -11.71
CA TYR A 490 -7.46 22.73 -11.39
C TYR A 490 -7.51 23.07 -9.89
N TRP A 491 -8.54 22.62 -9.16
CA TRP A 491 -8.62 22.76 -7.70
C TRP A 491 -7.70 21.79 -6.95
N GLY A 492 -7.55 20.56 -7.44
CA GLY A 492 -6.61 19.60 -6.88
C GLY A 492 -5.15 20.05 -7.01
N MET A 493 -4.82 20.85 -8.03
CA MET A 493 -3.46 21.33 -8.29
C MET A 493 -2.81 22.06 -7.09
N PRO A 494 -3.40 23.14 -6.51
CA PRO A 494 -2.88 23.75 -5.29
C PRO A 494 -2.59 22.74 -4.18
N ILE A 495 -3.55 21.85 -3.89
CA ILE A 495 -3.40 20.83 -2.84
C ILE A 495 -2.19 19.96 -3.13
N MET A 496 -2.09 19.41 -4.35
CA MET A 496 -0.99 18.55 -4.78
C MET A 496 0.37 19.24 -4.78
N VAL A 497 0.43 20.50 -5.24
CA VAL A 497 1.67 21.28 -5.32
C VAL A 497 2.17 21.65 -3.92
N PHE A 498 1.32 22.22 -3.06
CA PHE A 498 1.75 22.64 -1.72
C PHE A 498 2.08 21.45 -0.83
N SER A 499 1.21 20.43 -0.80
CA SER A 499 1.48 19.21 -0.03
C SER A 499 2.73 18.48 -0.55
N GLY A 500 2.91 18.41 -1.86
CA GLY A 500 4.09 17.80 -2.48
C GLY A 500 5.38 18.56 -2.15
N PHE A 501 5.33 19.90 -2.13
CA PHE A 501 6.47 20.74 -1.75
C PHE A 501 6.88 20.54 -0.29
N VAL A 502 5.90 20.42 0.62
CA VAL A 502 6.13 20.08 2.03
C VAL A 502 6.83 18.72 2.16
N LEU A 503 6.38 17.71 1.40
CA LEU A 503 6.96 16.36 1.40
C LEU A 503 8.30 16.27 0.65
N TRP A 504 8.60 17.21 -0.24
CA TRP A 504 9.89 17.29 -0.94
C TRP A 504 10.99 17.74 0.02
N PHE A 505 10.68 18.72 0.89
CA PHE A 505 11.61 19.28 1.88
C PHE A 505 11.17 18.98 3.32
N PRO A 506 11.05 17.70 3.71
CA PRO A 506 10.36 17.32 4.94
C PRO A 506 11.09 17.80 6.19
N ILE A 507 12.43 17.90 6.18
CA ILE A 507 13.20 18.41 7.33
C ILE A 507 12.94 19.90 7.54
N TYR A 508 13.00 20.70 6.48
CA TYR A 508 12.74 22.14 6.56
C TYR A 508 11.32 22.42 7.04
N PHE A 509 10.32 21.88 6.34
CA PHE A 509 8.92 22.12 6.69
C PHE A 509 8.52 21.44 8.00
N GLY A 510 9.04 20.26 8.31
CA GLY A 510 8.82 19.62 9.60
C GLY A 510 9.39 20.40 10.77
N ASN A 511 10.46 21.16 10.57
CA ASN A 511 11.04 22.02 11.61
C ASN A 511 10.28 23.34 11.80
N VAL A 512 9.58 23.82 10.77
CA VAL A 512 8.90 25.12 10.76
C VAL A 512 7.40 24.99 11.06
N LEU A 513 6.74 23.99 10.50
CA LEU A 513 5.32 23.75 10.67
C LEU A 513 5.02 23.12 12.05
N PRO A 514 3.76 23.19 12.51
CA PRO A 514 3.30 22.41 13.65
C PRO A 514 3.51 20.91 13.44
N GLU A 515 3.53 20.14 14.53
CA GLU A 515 3.72 18.67 14.51
C GLU A 515 2.73 17.92 13.60
N ILE A 516 1.57 18.48 13.33
CA ILE A 516 0.59 17.86 12.44
C ILE A 516 0.85 18.17 10.96
N GLY A 517 1.66 19.18 10.64
CA GLY A 517 1.80 19.73 9.30
C GLY A 517 2.33 18.73 8.27
N LEU A 518 3.35 17.94 8.62
CA LEU A 518 3.86 16.89 7.74
C LEU A 518 2.85 15.74 7.54
N SER A 519 2.13 15.36 8.59
CA SER A 519 1.09 14.32 8.51
C SER A 519 -0.08 14.78 7.64
N ALA A 520 -0.56 16.01 7.84
CA ALA A 520 -1.62 16.62 7.05
C ALA A 520 -1.21 16.69 5.59
N ALA A 521 -0.01 17.21 5.29
CA ALA A 521 0.51 17.23 3.92
C ALA A 521 0.58 15.82 3.30
N TYR A 522 0.97 14.79 4.05
CA TYR A 522 0.96 13.42 3.56
C TYR A 522 -0.46 12.92 3.23
N ILE A 523 -1.44 13.16 4.11
CA ILE A 523 -2.83 12.76 3.91
C ILE A 523 -3.39 13.50 2.69
N ALA A 524 -3.32 14.83 2.68
CA ALA A 524 -3.75 15.67 1.58
C ALA A 524 -3.13 15.25 0.24
N HIS A 525 -1.80 15.08 0.18
CA HIS A 525 -1.12 14.67 -1.06
C HIS A 525 -1.57 13.29 -1.53
N SER A 526 -1.62 12.32 -0.61
CA SER A 526 -1.89 10.95 -0.96
C SER A 526 -3.36 10.71 -1.31
N ASP A 527 -4.29 11.36 -0.62
CA ASP A 527 -5.72 11.12 -0.80
C ASP A 527 -6.28 11.96 -1.95
N GLU A 528 -5.82 13.21 -2.13
CA GLU A 528 -6.14 14.02 -3.32
C GLU A 528 -5.62 13.34 -4.59
N ALA A 529 -4.42 12.73 -4.56
CA ALA A 529 -3.90 11.98 -5.70
C ALA A 529 -4.82 10.82 -6.10
N ILE A 530 -5.41 10.12 -5.13
CA ILE A 530 -6.36 9.03 -5.39
C ILE A 530 -7.67 9.59 -5.93
N LEU A 531 -8.20 10.66 -5.36
CA LEU A 531 -9.39 11.34 -5.87
C LEU A 531 -9.20 11.77 -7.33
N ALA A 532 -8.11 12.49 -7.62
CA ALA A 532 -7.78 12.95 -8.97
C ALA A 532 -7.57 11.78 -9.95
N PHE A 533 -6.85 10.75 -9.55
CA PHE A 533 -6.67 9.52 -10.35
C PHE A 533 -8.01 8.86 -10.68
N LEU A 534 -8.87 8.66 -9.68
CA LEU A 534 -10.16 8.03 -9.88
C LEU A 534 -11.08 8.91 -10.73
N ALA A 535 -11.17 10.22 -10.46
CA ALA A 535 -11.98 11.14 -11.26
C ALA A 535 -11.55 11.16 -12.74
N ILE A 536 -10.25 11.16 -13.01
CA ILE A 536 -9.74 11.11 -14.39
C ILE A 536 -9.99 9.75 -15.04
N ALA A 537 -9.64 8.66 -14.35
CA ALA A 537 -9.77 7.29 -14.89
C ALA A 537 -11.25 6.88 -15.10
N VAL A 538 -12.13 7.31 -14.21
CA VAL A 538 -13.56 7.01 -14.27
C VAL A 538 -14.23 7.98 -15.22
N TRP A 539 -14.23 9.28 -14.92
CA TRP A 539 -15.13 10.21 -15.60
C TRP A 539 -14.53 10.87 -16.83
N HIS A 540 -13.29 11.38 -16.74
CA HIS A 540 -12.65 12.01 -17.90
C HIS A 540 -12.42 11.00 -19.04
N PHE A 541 -11.88 9.83 -18.72
CA PHE A 541 -11.65 8.77 -19.71
C PHE A 541 -12.97 8.24 -20.28
N TYR A 542 -14.04 8.17 -19.49
CA TYR A 542 -15.36 7.81 -20.02
C TYR A 542 -15.83 8.83 -21.06
N ASN A 543 -15.82 10.12 -20.73
CA ASN A 543 -16.35 11.16 -21.60
C ASN A 543 -15.52 11.34 -22.89
N VAL A 544 -14.20 11.11 -22.83
CA VAL A 544 -13.28 11.42 -23.94
C VAL A 544 -12.83 10.20 -24.74
N HIS A 545 -12.60 9.05 -24.09
CA HIS A 545 -11.99 7.86 -24.72
C HIS A 545 -13.01 6.73 -24.91
N PHE A 546 -13.88 6.52 -23.92
CA PHE A 546 -14.86 5.43 -23.95
C PHE A 546 -16.26 5.87 -24.39
N SER A 547 -16.45 7.14 -24.76
CA SER A 547 -17.68 7.61 -25.36
C SER A 547 -17.87 6.90 -26.71
N PRO A 548 -18.96 6.14 -26.91
CA PRO A 548 -19.18 5.39 -28.13
C PRO A 548 -19.20 6.21 -29.43
N GLY A 549 -19.44 7.52 -29.33
CA GLY A 549 -19.48 8.42 -30.49
C GLY A 549 -18.12 8.80 -31.04
N ASP A 550 -17.09 8.81 -30.19
CA ASP A 550 -15.74 9.30 -30.52
C ASP A 550 -14.65 8.25 -30.30
N PHE A 551 -15.03 6.97 -30.14
CA PHE A 551 -14.07 5.90 -29.89
C PHE A 551 -13.04 5.77 -31.05
N PRO A 552 -11.73 5.66 -30.76
CA PRO A 552 -11.10 5.50 -29.44
C PRO A 552 -10.85 6.79 -28.65
N MET A 553 -10.90 7.96 -29.29
CA MET A 553 -10.90 9.29 -28.66
C MET A 553 -11.19 10.39 -29.69
N SER A 554 -11.69 11.54 -29.24
CA SER A 554 -11.81 12.74 -30.09
C SER A 554 -10.42 13.27 -30.48
N PRO A 555 -10.13 13.57 -31.77
CA PRO A 555 -8.83 14.10 -32.19
C PRO A 555 -8.60 15.57 -31.78
N THR A 556 -9.62 16.24 -31.21
CA THR A 556 -9.62 17.68 -30.88
C THR A 556 -8.45 18.08 -29.99
N TRP A 557 -8.03 17.24 -29.04
CA TRP A 557 -6.94 17.55 -28.12
C TRP A 557 -5.57 17.64 -28.82
N TRP A 558 -5.41 16.97 -29.96
CA TRP A 558 -4.19 16.97 -30.76
C TRP A 558 -4.27 17.96 -31.93
N THR A 559 -5.36 17.91 -32.71
CA THR A 559 -5.52 18.75 -33.91
C THR A 559 -5.98 20.17 -33.58
N GLY A 560 -6.67 20.34 -32.44
CA GLY A 560 -7.31 21.59 -32.06
C GLY A 560 -8.54 21.94 -32.89
N ARG A 561 -9.05 21.01 -33.70
CA ARG A 561 -10.16 21.25 -34.64
C ARG A 561 -11.31 20.26 -34.43
N LYS A 562 -12.53 20.72 -34.70
CA LYS A 562 -13.79 19.95 -34.56
C LYS A 562 -14.65 20.15 -35.82
N SER A 563 -15.31 19.10 -36.30
CA SER A 563 -16.17 19.20 -37.49
C SER A 563 -17.49 19.91 -37.20
N ARG A 564 -18.19 20.38 -38.24
CA ARG A 564 -19.51 20.99 -38.10
C ARG A 564 -20.52 20.04 -37.46
N SER A 565 -20.59 18.78 -37.92
CA SER A 565 -21.51 17.79 -37.33
C SER A 565 -21.25 17.54 -35.84
N GLN A 566 -19.97 17.52 -35.42
CA GLN A 566 -19.60 17.41 -34.01
C GLN A 566 -19.97 18.68 -33.21
N MET A 567 -19.82 19.86 -33.80
CA MET A 567 -20.25 21.12 -33.18
C MET A 567 -21.78 21.17 -33.01
N GLU A 568 -22.55 20.70 -33.99
CA GLU A 568 -24.02 20.62 -33.91
C GLU A 568 -24.47 19.69 -32.78
N HIS A 569 -23.79 18.55 -32.61
CA HIS A 569 -24.16 17.59 -31.58
C HIS A 569 -23.76 18.03 -30.16
N GLU A 570 -22.55 18.55 -29.99
CA GLU A 570 -21.98 18.78 -28.66
C GLU A 570 -22.07 20.25 -28.20
N HIS A 571 -22.02 21.22 -29.12
CA HIS A 571 -21.98 22.65 -28.81
C HIS A 571 -22.92 23.47 -29.72
N PRO A 572 -24.23 23.13 -29.79
CA PRO A 572 -25.14 23.75 -30.74
C PRO A 572 -25.28 25.26 -30.57
N LEU A 573 -25.24 25.78 -29.33
CA LEU A 573 -25.38 27.22 -29.08
C LEU A 573 -24.13 28.02 -29.48
N GLU A 574 -22.94 27.41 -29.40
CA GLU A 574 -21.71 28.04 -29.89
C GLU A 574 -21.72 28.11 -31.41
N LEU A 575 -22.12 27.02 -32.07
CA LEU A 575 -22.23 26.98 -33.52
C LEU A 575 -23.22 28.02 -34.05
N GLU A 576 -24.41 28.15 -33.45
CA GLU A 576 -25.38 29.17 -33.84
C GLU A 576 -24.81 30.60 -33.75
N ARG A 577 -23.97 30.89 -32.75
CA ARG A 577 -23.33 32.21 -32.64
C ARG A 577 -22.27 32.42 -33.72
N ILE A 578 -21.50 31.39 -34.05
CA ILE A 578 -20.51 31.47 -35.13
C ILE A 578 -21.22 31.65 -36.47
N ASP A 579 -22.24 30.85 -36.76
CA ASP A 579 -23.02 30.96 -37.99
C ASP A 579 -23.72 32.33 -38.11
N ARG A 580 -24.23 32.89 -37.00
CA ARG A 580 -24.79 34.27 -36.98
C ARG A 580 -23.72 35.33 -37.22
N ALA A 581 -22.52 35.17 -36.68
CA ALA A 581 -21.42 36.10 -36.87
C ALA A 581 -20.79 36.03 -38.26
N ASP A 582 -20.85 34.86 -38.92
CA ASP A 582 -20.39 34.67 -40.30
C ASP A 582 -21.44 35.18 -41.33
N ALA A 583 -22.71 35.30 -40.93
CA ALA A 583 -23.83 35.70 -41.78
C ALA A 583 -24.14 37.21 -41.77
N GLY A 584 -23.58 37.96 -40.83
CA GLY A 584 -23.71 39.43 -40.71
C GLY A 584 -22.36 40.10 -40.88
#